data_AF-A0A4P5T266-F1
#
_entry.id   AF-A0A4P5T266-F1
#
_cell.length_a   1.000
_cell.length_b   1.000
_cell.length_c   1.000
_cell.angle_alpha   90.00
_cell.angle_beta   90.00
_cell.angle_gamma   90.00
#
_symmetry.space_group_name_H-M   'P 1'
#
loop_
_entity.id
_entity.type
_entity.pdbx_description
1 polymer ?
#
loop_
_entity_poly.entity_id
_entity_poly.type
_entity_poly.pdbx_seq_one_letter_code
_entity_poly.pdbx_strand_id
1 'polypeptide(L)'
;MFNPMSHPPEAFMEPGFPDTPFVVVNERKHLVSGSATFHPSAHLVITPTLRTSGLLSSLPSEDLKNLLYVLTFVTPNGNCSPTLSELAQAMGVSAMKVRLRLNRLIAFQWRNEPLVYYLERESGMNGFTPSHSLVGVVSEIPKPPEEPPPIQSHRDEIIALSREKYARPREEVEREIAELNGWEVPEQFATEEEKERNELLRRLCAVGLERGQANEILSQYPAERIRSQLDWLPSRGARLPDRYLVAAIEGDYEAPPRQRGVFRDAGSLATEPEAFLAEGGEL
;
A
#
# COMPACT_ATOMS: atom_id res chain seq x y z
N MET A 1 -33.44 -47.58 -31.54
CA MET A 1 -33.04 -46.19 -31.24
C MET A 1 -32.60 -46.16 -29.78
N PHE A 2 -31.29 -46.21 -29.52
CA PHE A 2 -30.71 -46.15 -28.18
C PHE A 2 -30.17 -44.74 -27.97
N ASN A 3 -30.61 -44.08 -26.91
CA ASN A 3 -30.18 -42.74 -26.53
C ASN A 3 -28.77 -42.84 -25.94
N PRO A 4 -27.76 -42.12 -26.48
CA PRO A 4 -26.39 -42.19 -25.95
C PRO A 4 -26.33 -41.56 -24.56
N MET A 5 -25.54 -42.20 -23.70
CA MET A 5 -25.34 -41.90 -22.30
C MET A 5 -25.13 -40.42 -22.02
N SER A 6 -25.98 -39.87 -21.17
CA SER A 6 -25.74 -38.63 -20.45
C SER A 6 -24.40 -38.74 -19.74
N HIS A 7 -23.43 -37.91 -20.13
CA HIS A 7 -22.22 -37.72 -19.36
C HIS A 7 -22.63 -37.36 -17.92
N PRO A 8 -22.09 -38.04 -16.89
CA PRO A 8 -22.30 -37.60 -15.52
C PRO A 8 -21.83 -36.15 -15.42
N PRO A 9 -22.56 -35.28 -14.70
CA PRO A 9 -22.12 -33.91 -14.48
C PRO A 9 -20.69 -33.97 -13.98
N GLU A 10 -19.79 -33.20 -14.59
CA GLU A 10 -18.45 -32.94 -14.05
C GLU A 10 -18.67 -32.54 -12.60
N ALA A 11 -18.43 -33.49 -11.70
CA ALA A 11 -18.44 -33.24 -10.28
C ALA A 11 -17.44 -32.11 -10.12
N PHE A 12 -17.92 -30.95 -9.68
CA PHE A 12 -17.10 -29.82 -9.27
C PHE A 12 -15.93 -30.40 -8.48
N MET A 13 -14.78 -30.55 -9.15
CA MET A 13 -13.53 -30.89 -8.50
C MET A 13 -13.18 -29.60 -7.77
N GLU A 14 -13.75 -29.46 -6.57
CA GLU A 14 -13.31 -28.49 -5.61
C GLU A 14 -11.77 -28.55 -5.53
N PRO A 15 -11.11 -27.39 -5.43
CA PRO A 15 -9.67 -27.24 -5.56
C PRO A 15 -8.94 -28.41 -4.89
N GLY A 16 -8.19 -29.16 -5.70
CA GLY A 16 -7.68 -30.48 -5.36
C GLY A 16 -7.06 -30.54 -3.98
N PHE A 17 -7.77 -31.17 -3.05
CA PHE A 17 -7.21 -31.49 -1.75
C PHE A 17 -5.93 -32.32 -1.96
N PRO A 18 -4.85 -32.03 -1.22
CA PRO A 18 -3.65 -32.84 -1.30
C PRO A 18 -3.98 -34.29 -0.95
N ASP A 19 -3.27 -35.25 -1.56
CA ASP A 19 -3.43 -36.69 -1.30
C ASP A 19 -2.80 -37.09 0.06
N THR A 20 -3.23 -36.42 1.11
CA THR A 20 -2.80 -36.60 2.49
C THR A 20 -4.00 -37.01 3.36
N PRO A 21 -3.81 -37.94 4.31
CA PRO A 21 -4.89 -38.39 5.21
C PRO A 21 -5.53 -37.28 6.05
N PHE A 22 -4.78 -36.24 6.35
CA PHE A 22 -5.23 -35.07 7.10
C PHE A 22 -4.89 -33.81 6.33
N VAL A 23 -5.73 -32.77 6.47
CA VAL A 23 -5.49 -31.45 5.89
C VAL A 23 -5.76 -30.39 6.95
N VAL A 24 -4.85 -29.43 7.08
CA VAL A 24 -5.08 -28.21 7.83
C VAL A 24 -5.56 -27.14 6.88
N VAL A 25 -6.79 -26.67 7.07
CA VAL A 25 -7.38 -25.58 6.31
C VAL A 25 -7.15 -24.28 7.05
N ASN A 26 -6.39 -23.38 6.44
CA ASN A 26 -6.15 -22.04 6.95
C ASN A 26 -7.20 -21.09 6.36
N GLU A 27 -8.03 -20.55 7.23
CA GLU A 27 -9.06 -19.56 6.95
C GLU A 27 -8.60 -18.16 7.35
N ARG A 28 -8.94 -17.17 6.54
CA ARG A 28 -8.82 -15.75 6.90
C ARG A 28 -10.18 -15.21 7.27
N LYS A 29 -10.44 -15.03 8.57
CA LYS A 29 -11.69 -14.44 9.05
C LYS A 29 -11.56 -12.92 9.13
N HIS A 30 -12.25 -12.21 8.24
CA HIS A 30 -12.40 -10.76 8.34
C HIS A 30 -13.39 -10.44 9.47
N LEU A 31 -12.99 -9.59 10.41
CA LEU A 31 -13.88 -9.14 11.51
C LEU A 31 -15.02 -8.26 11.00
N VAL A 32 -14.70 -7.44 10.00
CA VAL A 32 -15.59 -6.44 9.42
C VAL A 32 -15.38 -6.50 7.92
N SER A 33 -16.47 -6.67 7.17
CA SER A 33 -16.45 -6.64 5.71
C SER A 33 -15.79 -5.34 5.23
N GLY A 34 -14.68 -5.45 4.50
CA GLY A 34 -13.90 -4.32 4.00
C GLY A 34 -12.75 -3.83 4.89
N SER A 35 -12.55 -4.41 6.08
CA SER A 35 -11.36 -4.12 6.90
C SER A 35 -10.13 -4.89 6.38
N ALA A 36 -8.97 -4.21 6.39
CA ALA A 36 -7.67 -4.82 6.12
C ALA A 36 -7.20 -5.77 7.25
N THR A 37 -7.85 -5.73 8.42
CA THR A 37 -7.53 -6.63 9.53
C THR A 37 -8.22 -7.99 9.37
N PHE A 38 -7.45 -9.07 9.48
CA PHE A 38 -7.95 -10.44 9.48
C PHE A 38 -7.43 -11.20 10.69
N HIS A 39 -8.24 -12.13 11.20
CA HIS A 39 -7.81 -13.10 12.20
C HIS A 39 -7.48 -14.42 11.49
N PRO A 40 -6.25 -14.95 11.67
CA PRO A 40 -5.95 -16.29 11.21
C PRO A 40 -6.81 -17.28 12.01
N SER A 41 -7.40 -18.24 11.32
CA SER A 41 -8.12 -19.35 11.92
C SER A 41 -7.70 -20.60 11.15
N ALA A 42 -7.52 -21.72 11.83
CA ALA A 42 -7.26 -22.98 11.15
C ALA A 42 -8.05 -24.10 11.78
N HIS A 43 -8.42 -25.09 10.97
CA HIS A 43 -9.07 -26.29 11.44
C HIS A 43 -8.54 -27.53 10.72
N LEU A 44 -8.64 -28.69 11.37
CA LEU A 44 -8.20 -29.97 10.83
C LEU A 44 -9.37 -30.67 10.14
N VAL A 45 -9.14 -31.15 8.92
CA VAL A 45 -10.06 -31.98 8.15
C VAL A 45 -9.46 -33.37 7.97
N ILE A 46 -10.24 -34.40 8.27
CA ILE A 46 -9.90 -35.79 7.96
C ILE A 46 -10.37 -36.09 6.55
N THR A 47 -9.47 -36.50 5.66
CA THR A 47 -9.80 -36.73 4.26
C THR A 47 -10.20 -38.20 4.00
N PRO A 48 -10.88 -38.49 2.88
CA PRO A 48 -11.09 -39.86 2.43
C PRO A 48 -9.80 -40.67 2.25
N THR A 49 -8.67 -40.02 1.95
CA THR A 49 -7.35 -40.64 1.78
C THR A 49 -6.90 -41.41 3.04
N LEU A 50 -7.38 -41.05 4.23
CA LEU A 50 -7.11 -41.83 5.44
C LEU A 50 -7.54 -43.30 5.31
N ARG A 51 -8.64 -43.58 4.60
CA ARG A 51 -9.16 -44.94 4.38
C ARG A 51 -8.41 -45.70 3.28
N THR A 52 -8.00 -45.01 2.22
CA THR A 52 -7.43 -45.65 1.02
C THR A 52 -5.90 -45.74 1.05
N SER A 53 -5.23 -44.92 1.84
CA SER A 53 -3.76 -44.84 1.87
C SER A 53 -3.05 -45.97 2.65
N GLY A 54 -3.81 -46.88 3.25
CA GLY A 54 -3.27 -47.98 4.06
C GLY A 54 -2.80 -47.58 5.46
N LEU A 55 -2.84 -46.29 5.81
CA LEU A 55 -2.44 -45.81 7.14
C LEU A 55 -3.26 -46.46 8.24
N LEU A 56 -4.60 -46.43 8.13
CA LEU A 56 -5.50 -47.02 9.14
C LEU A 56 -5.29 -48.53 9.35
N SER A 57 -4.95 -49.27 8.30
CA SER A 57 -4.70 -50.72 8.41
C SER A 57 -3.34 -51.03 9.04
N SER A 58 -2.37 -50.13 8.88
CA SER A 58 -0.99 -50.33 9.36
C SER A 58 -0.75 -49.83 10.79
N LEU A 59 -1.50 -48.80 11.22
CA LEU A 59 -1.27 -48.12 12.49
C LEU A 59 -2.10 -48.76 13.62
N PRO A 60 -1.50 -49.18 14.76
CA PRO A 60 -2.25 -49.66 15.92
C PRO A 60 -3.26 -48.64 16.43
N SER A 61 -4.40 -49.10 16.95
CA SER A 61 -5.49 -48.22 17.40
C SER A 61 -5.08 -47.26 18.54
N GLU A 62 -4.21 -47.70 19.46
CA GLU A 62 -3.66 -46.82 20.51
C GLU A 62 -2.81 -45.70 19.90
N ASP A 63 -2.01 -46.02 18.88
CA ASP A 63 -1.10 -45.07 18.24
C ASP A 63 -1.87 -44.09 17.34
N LEU A 64 -2.93 -44.53 16.66
CA LEU A 64 -3.86 -43.64 15.96
C LEU A 64 -4.50 -42.64 16.93
N LYS A 65 -4.94 -43.09 18.11
CA LYS A 65 -5.48 -42.20 19.15
C LYS A 65 -4.43 -41.17 19.60
N ASN A 66 -3.19 -41.60 19.80
CA ASN A 66 -2.09 -40.70 20.18
C ASN A 66 -1.79 -39.67 19.08
N LEU A 67 -1.82 -40.08 17.81
CA LEU A 67 -1.65 -39.19 16.67
C LEU A 67 -2.78 -38.14 16.61
N LEU A 68 -4.03 -38.55 16.81
CA LEU A 68 -5.16 -37.62 16.84
C LEU A 68 -5.02 -36.58 17.96
N TYR A 69 -4.52 -36.95 19.14
CA TYR A 69 -4.20 -35.97 20.19
C TYR A 69 -3.21 -34.92 19.71
N VAL A 70 -2.13 -35.30 19.03
CA VAL A 70 -1.17 -34.33 18.47
C VAL A 70 -1.89 -33.37 17.51
N LEU A 71 -2.66 -33.93 16.56
CA LEU A 71 -3.36 -33.17 15.54
C LEU A 71 -4.45 -32.22 16.09
N THR A 72 -4.95 -32.42 17.31
CA THR A 72 -5.91 -31.47 17.93
C THR A 72 -5.28 -30.13 18.36
N PHE A 73 -3.95 -30.05 18.44
CA PHE A 73 -3.24 -28.80 18.79
C PHE A 73 -2.89 -27.96 17.56
N VAL A 74 -3.78 -27.92 16.57
CA VAL A 74 -3.65 -26.99 15.43
C VAL A 74 -3.86 -25.57 15.94
N THR A 75 -2.81 -24.76 15.82
CA THR A 75 -2.84 -23.34 16.15
C THR A 75 -3.61 -22.55 15.07
N PRO A 76 -4.04 -21.30 15.34
CA PRO A 76 -4.74 -20.48 14.34
C PRO A 76 -3.94 -20.24 13.05
N ASN A 77 -2.62 -20.38 13.08
CA ASN A 77 -1.73 -20.26 11.93
C ASN A 77 -1.53 -21.60 11.18
N GLY A 78 -2.27 -22.65 11.56
CA GLY A 78 -2.20 -23.97 10.94
C GLY A 78 -1.03 -24.84 11.41
N ASN A 79 -0.19 -24.36 12.33
CA ASN A 79 0.92 -25.16 12.87
C ASN A 79 0.41 -26.11 13.94
N CYS A 80 0.88 -27.35 13.90
CA CYS A 80 0.65 -28.37 14.92
C CYS A 80 1.98 -28.71 15.60
N SER A 81 2.21 -28.17 16.80
CA SER A 81 3.46 -28.41 17.54
C SER A 81 3.29 -28.36 19.07
N PRO A 82 2.45 -29.24 19.63
CA PRO A 82 2.24 -29.28 21.08
C PRO A 82 3.50 -29.72 21.84
N THR A 83 3.63 -29.19 23.05
CA THR A 83 4.64 -29.57 24.03
C THR A 83 4.25 -30.86 24.76
N LEU A 84 5.23 -31.50 25.40
CA LEU A 84 4.99 -32.72 26.17
C LEU A 84 4.01 -32.50 27.34
N SER A 85 4.06 -31.34 27.99
CA SER A 85 3.15 -30.98 29.09
C SER A 85 1.71 -30.80 28.63
N GLU A 86 1.50 -30.13 27.50
CA GLU A 86 0.16 -29.94 26.91
C GLU A 86 -0.47 -31.30 26.54
N LEU A 87 0.30 -32.19 25.92
CA LEU A 87 -0.16 -33.54 25.60
C LEU A 87 -0.42 -34.38 26.85
N ALA A 88 0.44 -34.30 27.88
CA ALA A 88 0.23 -34.99 29.15
C ALA A 88 -1.09 -34.59 29.82
N GLN A 89 -1.38 -33.28 29.83
CA GLN A 89 -2.62 -32.74 30.33
C GLN A 89 -3.83 -33.20 29.51
N ALA A 90 -3.79 -33.07 28.18
CA ALA A 90 -4.90 -33.46 27.31
C ALA A 90 -5.19 -34.98 27.30
N MET A 91 -4.14 -35.81 27.45
CA MET A 91 -4.28 -37.26 27.49
C MET A 91 -4.59 -37.80 28.90
N GLY A 92 -4.48 -36.96 29.95
CA GLY A 92 -4.69 -37.37 31.34
C GLY A 92 -3.67 -38.40 31.83
N VAL A 93 -2.41 -38.31 31.39
CA VAL A 93 -1.35 -39.25 31.78
C VAL A 93 -0.03 -38.52 32.07
N SER A 94 0.93 -39.20 32.70
CA SER A 94 2.25 -38.61 32.97
C SER A 94 3.02 -38.28 31.68
N ALA A 95 3.83 -37.23 31.72
CA ALA A 95 4.69 -36.81 30.61
C ALA A 95 5.61 -37.93 30.11
N MET A 96 6.13 -38.78 31.01
CA MET A 96 6.94 -39.94 30.64
C MET A 96 6.14 -40.95 29.80
N LYS A 97 4.87 -41.20 30.15
CA LYS A 97 4.00 -42.11 29.40
C LYS A 97 3.63 -41.54 28.02
N VAL A 98 3.40 -40.22 27.92
CA VAL A 98 3.24 -39.55 26.62
C VAL A 98 4.50 -39.70 25.77
N ARG A 99 5.68 -39.46 26.34
CA ARG A 99 6.95 -39.59 25.62
C ARG A 99 7.16 -40.99 25.05
N LEU A 100 6.88 -42.03 25.85
CA LEU A 100 6.94 -43.42 25.38
C LEU A 100 5.94 -43.72 24.24
N ARG A 101 4.76 -43.12 24.28
CA ARG A 101 3.74 -43.23 23.20
C ARG A 101 4.19 -42.51 21.93
N LEU A 102 4.71 -41.28 22.04
CA LEU A 102 5.18 -40.52 20.89
C LEU A 102 6.45 -41.12 20.28
N ASN A 103 7.34 -41.71 21.08
CA ASN A 103 8.49 -42.45 20.56
C ASN A 103 8.07 -43.63 19.67
N ARG A 104 6.91 -44.27 19.93
CA ARG A 104 6.35 -45.28 19.03
C ARG A 104 5.94 -44.68 17.69
N LEU A 105 5.29 -43.50 17.70
CA LEU A 105 4.94 -42.77 16.47
C LEU A 105 6.15 -42.27 15.68
N ILE A 106 7.23 -41.89 16.37
CA ILE A 106 8.51 -41.52 15.75
C ILE A 106 9.18 -42.74 15.11
N ALA A 107 9.11 -43.91 15.76
CA ALA A 107 9.70 -45.14 15.22
C ALA A 107 8.86 -45.77 14.09
N PHE A 108 7.55 -45.50 14.05
CA PHE A 108 6.64 -46.02 13.05
C PHE A 108 6.85 -45.32 11.70
N GLN A 109 7.22 -46.08 10.67
CA GLN A 109 7.42 -45.56 9.32
C GLN A 109 6.18 -45.79 8.44
N TRP A 110 5.72 -44.72 7.81
CA TRP A 110 4.68 -44.75 6.79
C TRP A 110 5.19 -44.00 5.55
N ARG A 111 5.12 -44.63 4.38
CA ARG A 111 5.74 -44.12 3.14
C ARG A 111 7.24 -43.77 3.32
N ASN A 112 7.97 -44.58 4.11
CA ASN A 112 9.38 -44.39 4.49
C ASN A 112 9.69 -43.15 5.35
N GLU A 113 8.67 -42.53 5.96
CA GLU A 113 8.83 -41.39 6.87
C GLU A 113 8.21 -41.66 8.23
N PRO A 114 8.75 -41.11 9.33
CA PRO A 114 8.11 -41.17 10.64
C PRO A 114 6.82 -40.35 10.64
N LEU A 115 5.81 -40.76 11.43
CA LEU A 115 4.53 -40.03 11.49
C LEU A 115 4.63 -38.70 12.24
N VAL A 116 5.55 -38.62 13.20
CA VAL A 116 5.77 -37.46 14.07
C VAL A 116 7.27 -37.24 14.22
N TYR A 117 7.68 -35.97 14.26
CA TYR A 117 9.05 -35.54 14.53
C TYR A 117 9.14 -34.87 15.90
N TYR A 118 10.30 -35.02 16.55
CA TYR A 118 10.66 -34.24 17.72
C TYR A 118 11.19 -32.88 17.30
N LEU A 119 10.69 -31.81 17.90
CA LEU A 119 11.11 -30.45 17.63
C LEU A 119 11.80 -29.86 18.87
N GLU A 120 13.11 -29.66 18.76
CA GLU A 120 13.87 -28.90 19.75
C GLU A 120 13.64 -27.40 19.54
N ARG A 121 13.29 -26.68 20.62
CA ARG A 121 13.09 -25.24 20.58
C ARG A 121 14.13 -24.56 21.46
N GLU A 122 14.58 -23.37 21.06
CA GLU A 122 15.54 -22.57 21.83
C GLU A 122 15.04 -22.21 23.23
N SER A 123 13.73 -22.12 23.41
CA SER A 123 13.10 -21.88 24.71
C SER A 123 13.21 -23.05 25.69
N GLY A 124 13.72 -24.21 25.25
CA GLY A 124 13.74 -25.46 26.03
C GLY A 124 12.38 -26.17 26.10
N MET A 125 11.32 -25.57 25.56
CA MET A 125 9.99 -26.20 25.48
C MET A 125 9.90 -27.05 24.22
N ASN A 126 10.51 -28.23 24.28
CA ASN A 126 10.52 -29.16 23.15
C ASN A 126 9.10 -29.66 22.83
N GLY A 127 8.82 -29.82 21.55
CA GLY A 127 7.50 -30.18 21.03
C GLY A 127 7.54 -31.36 20.06
N PHE A 128 6.37 -31.69 19.53
CA PHE A 128 6.21 -32.76 18.54
C PHE A 128 5.39 -32.23 17.36
N THR A 129 5.80 -32.53 16.14
CA THR A 129 5.10 -32.06 14.94
C THR A 129 4.81 -33.23 13.99
N PRO A 130 3.60 -33.32 13.40
CA PRO A 130 3.28 -34.40 12.47
C PRO A 130 4.10 -34.27 11.17
N SER A 131 4.28 -35.37 10.45
CA SER A 131 4.95 -35.32 9.15
C SER A 131 4.16 -34.55 8.10
N HIS A 132 4.89 -33.87 7.21
CA HIS A 132 4.32 -33.15 6.07
C HIS A 132 3.65 -34.07 5.05
N SER A 133 4.11 -35.34 4.93
CA SER A 133 3.45 -36.36 4.10
C SER A 133 2.11 -36.82 4.67
N LEU A 134 1.92 -36.64 5.99
CA LEU A 134 0.71 -37.03 6.71
C LEU A 134 -0.33 -35.90 6.73
N VAL A 135 0.12 -34.66 6.84
CA VAL A 135 -0.73 -33.46 6.98
C VAL A 135 -0.44 -32.49 5.84
N GLY A 136 -1.39 -32.36 4.91
CA GLY A 136 -1.38 -31.33 3.89
C GLY A 136 -1.86 -29.99 4.46
N VAL A 137 -1.49 -28.89 3.80
CA VAL A 137 -1.93 -27.55 4.18
C VAL A 137 -2.64 -26.91 2.99
N VAL A 138 -3.86 -26.42 3.21
CA VAL A 138 -4.64 -25.70 2.21
C VAL A 138 -4.96 -24.32 2.77
N SER A 139 -4.71 -23.27 1.98
CA SER A 139 -5.16 -21.93 2.31
C SER A 139 -6.44 -21.64 1.56
N GLU A 140 -7.54 -21.49 2.29
CA GLU A 140 -8.79 -21.04 1.69
C GLU A 140 -8.68 -19.53 1.47
N ILE A 141 -8.53 -19.15 0.21
CA ILE A 141 -8.63 -17.74 -0.17
C ILE A 141 -10.13 -17.43 -0.07
N PRO A 142 -10.55 -16.47 0.78
CA PRO A 142 -11.96 -16.13 0.87
C PRO A 142 -12.46 -15.82 -0.53
N LYS A 143 -13.46 -16.59 -0.99
CA LYS A 143 -14.12 -16.32 -2.26
C LYS A 143 -14.52 -14.84 -2.20
N PRO A 144 -14.13 -14.01 -3.19
CA PRO A 144 -14.58 -12.62 -3.20
C PRO A 144 -16.09 -12.63 -3.03
N PRO A 145 -16.65 -11.70 -2.21
CA PRO A 145 -18.08 -11.65 -1.97
C PRO A 145 -18.75 -11.72 -3.33
N GLU A 146 -19.60 -12.74 -3.51
CA GLU A 146 -20.24 -13.03 -4.78
C GLU A 146 -20.93 -11.74 -5.20
N GLU A 147 -20.42 -11.10 -6.26
CA GLU A 147 -20.94 -9.80 -6.67
C GLU A 147 -22.45 -9.98 -6.85
N PRO A 148 -23.29 -9.12 -6.23
CA PRO A 148 -24.72 -9.23 -6.42
C PRO A 148 -24.97 -9.28 -7.92
N PRO A 149 -25.84 -10.18 -8.40
CA PRO A 149 -26.04 -10.37 -9.82
C PRO A 149 -26.25 -8.99 -10.45
N PRO A 150 -25.52 -8.66 -11.54
CA PRO A 150 -25.51 -7.31 -12.06
C PRO A 150 -26.96 -6.88 -12.29
N ILE A 151 -27.42 -5.91 -11.50
CA ILE A 151 -28.73 -5.29 -11.72
C ILE A 151 -28.57 -4.51 -13.02
N GLN A 152 -28.91 -5.15 -14.14
CA GLN A 152 -28.63 -4.64 -15.48
C GLN A 152 -29.30 -3.28 -15.76
N SER A 153 -30.25 -2.84 -14.93
CA SER A 153 -31.01 -1.59 -15.15
C SER A 153 -30.34 -0.30 -14.66
N HIS A 154 -29.26 -0.34 -13.87
CA HIS A 154 -28.66 0.89 -13.29
C HIS A 154 -27.21 1.13 -13.66
N ARG A 155 -26.64 0.32 -14.57
CA ARG A 155 -25.22 0.43 -14.94
C ARG A 155 -24.91 1.81 -15.54
N ASP A 156 -25.76 2.32 -16.41
CA ASP A 156 -25.54 3.61 -17.08
C ASP A 156 -25.74 4.78 -16.11
N GLU A 157 -26.71 4.68 -15.19
CA GLU A 157 -26.94 5.68 -14.15
C GLU A 157 -25.78 5.75 -13.15
N ILE A 158 -25.26 4.60 -12.71
CA ILE A 158 -24.08 4.53 -11.83
C ILE A 158 -22.83 5.04 -12.55
N ILE A 159 -22.66 4.72 -13.83
CA ILE A 159 -21.56 5.27 -14.63
C ILE A 159 -21.71 6.78 -14.76
N ALA A 160 -22.90 7.32 -15.02
CA ALA A 160 -23.17 8.76 -15.09
C ALA A 160 -22.88 9.46 -13.76
N LEU A 161 -23.38 8.94 -12.63
CA LEU A 161 -23.13 9.46 -11.28
C LEU A 161 -21.64 9.40 -10.90
N SER A 162 -20.95 8.33 -11.28
CA SER A 162 -19.51 8.22 -11.05
C SER A 162 -18.73 9.21 -11.91
N ARG A 163 -19.14 9.43 -13.16
CA ARG A 163 -18.52 10.42 -14.05
C ARG A 163 -18.77 11.83 -13.55
N GLU A 164 -19.97 12.18 -13.10
CA GLU A 164 -20.22 13.49 -12.48
C GLU A 164 -19.36 13.72 -11.24
N LYS A 165 -19.17 12.68 -10.42
CA LYS A 165 -18.39 12.79 -9.17
C LYS A 165 -16.87 12.80 -9.38
N TYR A 166 -16.37 12.10 -10.39
CA TYR A 166 -14.92 11.92 -10.62
C TYR A 166 -14.39 12.63 -11.88
N ALA A 167 -15.24 13.21 -12.73
CA ALA A 167 -14.83 14.03 -13.85
C ALA A 167 -14.61 15.50 -13.44
N ARG A 168 -13.92 15.73 -12.31
CA ARG A 168 -13.31 17.04 -12.11
C ARG A 168 -12.27 17.25 -13.22
N PRO A 169 -12.20 18.44 -13.83
CA PRO A 169 -11.16 18.74 -14.80
C PRO A 169 -9.80 18.35 -14.23
N ARG A 170 -9.01 17.62 -15.02
CA ARG A 170 -7.71 17.09 -14.60
C ARG A 170 -6.82 18.16 -13.96
N GLU A 171 -6.92 19.39 -14.46
CA GLU A 171 -6.22 20.58 -13.97
C GLU A 171 -6.53 20.89 -12.50
N GLU A 172 -7.79 20.77 -12.07
CA GLU A 172 -8.18 21.01 -10.69
C GLU A 172 -7.63 19.94 -9.75
N VAL A 173 -7.70 18.68 -10.17
CA VAL A 173 -7.22 17.54 -9.38
C VAL A 173 -5.71 17.61 -9.20
N GLU A 174 -4.97 17.94 -10.27
CA GLU A 174 -3.51 18.08 -10.19
C GLU A 174 -3.09 19.29 -9.34
N ARG A 175 -3.84 20.40 -9.36
CA ARG A 175 -3.62 21.56 -8.48
C ARG A 175 -3.82 21.20 -7.00
N GLU A 176 -4.92 20.52 -6.68
CA GLU A 176 -5.23 20.10 -5.30
C GLU A 176 -4.18 19.12 -4.75
N ILE A 177 -3.71 18.18 -5.59
CA ILE A 177 -2.63 17.26 -5.23
C ILE A 177 -1.31 18.01 -5.02
N ALA A 178 -0.99 18.99 -5.88
CA ALA A 178 0.22 19.78 -5.74
C ALA A 178 0.22 20.62 -4.45
N GLU A 179 -0.91 21.25 -4.11
CA GLU A 179 -1.09 21.98 -2.85
C GLU A 179 -0.93 21.07 -1.63
N LEU A 180 -1.60 19.91 -1.61
CA LEU A 180 -1.52 18.96 -0.50
C LEU A 180 -0.12 18.41 -0.24
N ASN A 181 0.67 18.24 -1.31
CA ASN A 181 2.02 17.68 -1.22
C ASN A 181 3.13 18.75 -1.22
N GLY A 182 2.78 20.04 -1.32
CA GLY A 182 3.75 21.13 -1.45
C GLY A 182 4.61 21.03 -2.72
N TRP A 183 4.07 20.43 -3.79
CA TRP A 183 4.76 20.32 -5.08
C TRP A 183 4.57 21.61 -5.90
N GLU A 184 5.54 21.88 -6.77
CA GLU A 184 5.39 22.97 -7.75
C GLU A 184 4.32 22.59 -8.78
N VAL A 185 3.32 23.46 -8.95
CA VAL A 185 2.32 23.32 -10.00
C VAL A 185 3.03 23.41 -11.36
N PRO A 186 2.84 22.45 -12.28
CA PRO A 186 3.44 22.51 -13.62
C PRO A 186 3.13 23.84 -14.31
N GLU A 187 4.11 24.42 -15.02
CA GLU A 187 3.99 25.74 -15.66
C GLU A 187 2.79 25.88 -16.60
N GLN A 188 2.35 24.77 -17.20
CA GLN A 188 1.18 24.71 -18.07
C GLN A 188 -0.16 24.94 -17.34
N PHE A 189 -0.21 24.80 -16.01
CA PHE A 189 -1.41 24.96 -15.17
C PHE A 189 -1.30 26.11 -14.16
N ALA A 190 -0.13 26.76 -14.11
CA ALA A 190 0.12 27.91 -13.27
C ALA A 190 -0.52 29.16 -13.86
N THR A 191 -1.11 29.99 -13.00
CA THR A 191 -1.55 31.35 -13.35
C THR A 191 -0.33 32.23 -13.67
N GLU A 192 -0.52 33.34 -14.40
CA GLU A 192 0.59 34.26 -14.71
C GLU A 192 1.29 34.79 -13.45
N GLU A 193 0.53 35.08 -12.38
CA GLU A 193 1.09 35.49 -11.09
C GLU A 193 1.96 34.39 -10.46
N GLU A 194 1.52 33.12 -10.53
CA GLU A 194 2.30 31.98 -10.03
C GLU A 194 3.56 31.73 -10.86
N LYS A 195 3.48 31.93 -12.18
CA LYS A 195 4.65 31.85 -13.06
C LYS A 195 5.68 32.92 -12.69
N GLU A 196 5.24 34.17 -12.53
CA GLU A 196 6.12 35.27 -12.10
C GLU A 196 6.74 35.00 -10.73
N ARG A 197 5.95 34.50 -9.77
CA ARG A 197 6.43 34.14 -8.43
C ARG A 197 7.46 33.01 -8.49
N ASN A 198 7.20 31.95 -9.26
CA ASN A 198 8.11 30.81 -9.43
C ASN A 198 9.41 31.23 -10.13
N GLU A 199 9.34 32.13 -11.12
CA GLU A 199 10.51 32.69 -11.77
C GLU A 199 11.38 33.47 -10.76
N LEU A 200 10.78 34.36 -9.97
CA LEU A 200 11.50 35.10 -8.94
C LEU A 200 12.09 34.17 -7.88
N LEU A 201 11.37 33.13 -7.46
CA LEU A 201 11.88 32.12 -6.53
C LEU A 201 13.13 31.42 -7.09
N ARG A 202 13.09 30.97 -8.35
CA ARG A 202 14.24 30.36 -9.03
C ARG A 202 15.44 31.33 -9.07
N ARG A 203 15.19 32.61 -9.39
CA ARG A 203 16.25 33.64 -9.44
C ARG A 203 16.86 33.93 -8.06
N LEU A 204 16.04 34.02 -7.01
CA LEU A 204 16.52 34.19 -5.62
C LEU A 204 17.38 33.01 -5.17
N CYS A 205 16.93 31.78 -5.44
CA CYS A 205 17.70 30.58 -5.14
C CYS A 205 19.02 30.53 -5.94
N ALA A 206 19.04 30.98 -7.20
CA ALA A 206 20.25 31.03 -8.02
C ALA A 206 21.31 32.01 -7.49
N VAL A 207 20.89 33.05 -6.74
CA VAL A 207 21.79 33.97 -6.04
C VAL A 207 22.38 33.35 -4.76
N GLY A 208 21.81 32.25 -4.27
CA GLY A 208 22.28 31.50 -3.10
C GLY A 208 21.37 31.58 -1.88
N LEU A 209 20.15 32.13 -1.99
CA LEU A 209 19.19 32.12 -0.88
C LEU A 209 18.60 30.72 -0.68
N GLU A 210 18.38 30.35 0.58
CA GLU A 210 17.64 29.13 0.91
C GLU A 210 16.17 29.28 0.50
N ARG A 211 15.55 28.19 0.02
CA ARG A 211 14.16 28.18 -0.48
C ARG A 211 13.15 28.72 0.53
N GLY A 212 13.35 28.47 1.83
CA GLY A 212 12.49 29.02 2.89
C GLY A 212 12.59 30.55 2.98
N GLN A 213 13.81 31.08 3.01
CA GLN A 213 14.09 32.51 3.03
C GLN A 213 13.60 33.23 1.76
N ALA A 214 13.76 32.61 0.59
CA ALA A 214 13.28 33.16 -0.67
C ALA A 214 11.74 33.26 -0.71
N ASN A 215 11.03 32.26 -0.17
CA ASN A 215 9.57 32.31 -0.01
C ASN A 215 9.13 33.40 0.99
N GLU A 216 9.86 33.56 2.10
CA GLU A 216 9.60 34.61 3.07
C GLU A 216 9.71 36.00 2.43
N ILE A 217 10.77 36.25 1.65
CA ILE A 217 10.95 37.52 0.91
C ILE A 217 9.82 37.75 -0.10
N LEU A 218 9.43 36.72 -0.86
CA LEU A 218 8.32 36.82 -1.82
C LEU A 218 6.97 37.10 -1.15
N SER A 219 6.79 36.66 0.11
CA SER A 219 5.57 36.92 0.88
C SER A 219 5.52 38.33 1.48
N GLN A 220 6.69 38.93 1.76
CA GLN A 220 6.80 40.21 2.45
C GLN A 220 6.95 41.41 1.52
N TYR A 221 7.54 41.21 0.33
CA TYR A 221 7.93 42.31 -0.56
C TYR A 221 7.28 42.19 -1.94
N PRO A 222 6.94 43.32 -2.58
CA PRO A 222 6.31 43.30 -3.91
C PRO A 222 7.28 42.78 -4.98
N ALA A 223 6.74 42.03 -5.95
CA ALA A 223 7.50 41.36 -7.01
C ALA A 223 8.39 42.32 -7.81
N GLU A 224 7.91 43.54 -8.10
CA GLU A 224 8.65 44.57 -8.85
C GLU A 224 9.94 45.02 -8.14
N ARG A 225 9.87 45.15 -6.81
CA ARG A 225 11.01 45.54 -5.97
C ARG A 225 12.07 44.45 -5.98
N ILE A 226 11.65 43.19 -5.80
CA ILE A 226 12.53 42.03 -5.83
C ILE A 226 13.21 41.91 -7.20
N ARG A 227 12.42 42.04 -8.29
CA ARG A 227 12.90 42.01 -9.68
C ARG A 227 13.97 43.08 -9.93
N SER A 228 13.68 44.32 -9.54
CA SER A 228 14.61 45.45 -9.70
C SER A 228 15.94 45.21 -8.97
N GLN A 229 15.91 44.74 -7.71
CA GLN A 229 17.14 44.48 -6.96
C GLN A 229 17.94 43.30 -7.56
N LEU A 230 17.26 42.25 -8.05
CA LEU A 230 17.91 41.14 -8.75
C LEU A 230 18.59 41.60 -10.05
N ASP A 231 17.97 42.50 -10.82
CA ASP A 231 18.54 43.04 -12.06
C ASP A 231 19.74 43.97 -11.80
N TRP A 232 19.77 44.62 -10.64
CA TRP A 232 20.86 45.52 -10.24
C TRP A 232 22.04 44.80 -9.61
N LEU A 233 21.85 43.58 -9.12
CA LEU A 233 22.85 42.81 -8.37
C LEU A 233 24.19 42.64 -9.11
N PRO A 234 24.24 42.28 -10.40
CA PRO A 234 25.52 42.13 -11.13
C PRO A 234 26.33 43.44 -11.21
N SER A 235 25.65 44.58 -11.28
CA SER A 235 26.29 45.90 -11.38
C SER A 235 26.89 46.39 -10.07
N ARG A 236 26.45 45.82 -8.93
CA ARG A 236 26.88 46.23 -7.59
C ARG A 236 28.15 45.52 -7.11
N GLY A 237 28.55 44.43 -7.78
CA GLY A 237 29.81 43.72 -7.49
C GLY A 237 29.91 43.22 -6.04
N ALA A 238 28.78 42.84 -5.43
CA ALA A 238 28.73 42.43 -4.05
C ALA A 238 29.55 41.15 -3.80
N ARG A 239 30.40 41.17 -2.77
CA ARG A 239 31.23 40.01 -2.39
C ARG A 239 30.39 38.84 -1.84
N LEU A 240 29.28 39.15 -1.18
CA LEU A 240 28.30 38.19 -0.64
C LEU A 240 26.93 38.57 -1.22
N PRO A 241 26.55 38.03 -2.40
CA PRO A 241 25.42 38.51 -3.17
C PRO A 241 24.07 38.22 -2.50
N ASP A 242 23.96 37.12 -1.76
CA ASP A 242 22.80 36.71 -0.96
C ASP A 242 22.48 37.73 0.15
N ARG A 243 23.44 38.00 1.05
CA ARG A 243 23.25 38.93 2.18
C ARG A 243 23.00 40.35 1.70
N TYR A 244 23.70 40.73 0.64
CA TYR A 244 23.55 42.04 0.05
C TYR A 244 22.18 42.20 -0.60
N LEU A 245 21.67 41.18 -1.30
CA LEU A 245 20.35 41.22 -1.93
C LEU A 245 19.24 41.36 -0.89
N VAL A 246 19.30 40.61 0.22
CA VAL A 246 18.33 40.72 1.32
C VAL A 246 18.32 42.15 1.88
N ALA A 247 19.48 42.69 2.25
CA ALA A 247 19.59 44.06 2.77
C ALA A 247 19.10 45.12 1.76
N ALA A 248 19.32 44.89 0.47
CA ALA A 248 18.88 45.77 -0.60
C ALA A 248 17.36 45.75 -0.80
N ILE A 249 16.74 44.56 -0.69
CA ILE A 249 15.28 44.40 -0.74
C ILE A 249 14.64 45.00 0.51
N GLU A 250 15.20 44.77 1.71
CA GLU A 250 14.69 45.36 2.96
C GLU A 250 14.79 46.89 2.94
N GLY A 251 15.96 47.42 2.56
CA GLY A 251 16.29 48.85 2.61
C GLY A 251 15.90 49.67 1.39
N ASP A 252 15.25 49.09 0.39
CA ASP A 252 14.86 49.75 -0.87
C ASP A 252 16.00 50.47 -1.60
N TYR A 253 17.13 49.81 -1.76
CA TYR A 253 18.31 50.50 -2.26
C TYR A 253 18.09 51.02 -3.68
N GLU A 254 18.38 52.30 -3.90
CA GLU A 254 18.22 52.94 -5.22
C GLU A 254 19.05 52.27 -6.34
N ALA A 255 18.67 52.57 -7.59
CA ALA A 255 19.38 52.11 -8.77
C ALA A 255 20.88 52.53 -8.74
N PRO A 256 21.80 51.60 -9.09
CA PRO A 256 23.22 51.91 -9.23
C PRO A 256 23.47 53.11 -10.16
N PRO A 257 24.48 53.96 -9.89
CA PRO A 257 24.76 55.17 -10.70
C PRO A 257 24.90 54.89 -12.20
N ARG A 258 25.46 53.72 -12.56
CA ARG A 258 25.63 53.28 -13.96
C ARG A 258 24.31 53.01 -14.69
N GLN A 259 23.22 52.74 -13.98
CA GLN A 259 21.90 52.45 -14.55
C GLN A 259 20.95 53.65 -14.49
N ARG A 260 21.21 54.66 -13.65
CA ARG A 260 20.41 55.91 -13.60
C ARG A 260 20.39 56.67 -14.93
N GLY A 261 21.43 56.52 -15.76
CA GLY A 261 21.52 57.17 -17.06
C GLY A 261 20.69 56.50 -18.18
N VAL A 262 20.39 55.20 -18.05
CA VAL A 262 19.77 54.43 -19.16
C VAL A 262 18.24 54.56 -19.16
N PHE A 263 17.61 54.74 -17.99
CA PHE A 263 16.15 54.88 -17.90
C PHE A 263 15.62 56.28 -18.18
N ARG A 264 16.47 57.32 -18.13
CA ARG A 264 16.03 58.71 -18.30
C ARG A 264 15.74 59.08 -19.77
N ASP A 265 16.30 58.33 -20.73
CA ASP A 265 16.10 58.58 -22.17
C ASP A 265 14.89 57.83 -22.77
N ALA A 266 14.31 56.85 -22.08
CA ALA A 266 13.15 56.10 -22.59
C ALA A 266 11.79 56.79 -22.32
N GLY A 267 11.74 57.79 -21.42
CA GLY A 267 10.50 58.43 -20.98
C GLY A 267 10.15 59.78 -21.63
N SER A 268 10.96 60.29 -22.57
CA SER A 268 10.82 61.67 -23.10
C SER A 268 10.39 61.75 -24.58
N LEU A 269 9.62 60.78 -25.09
CA LEU A 269 9.08 60.82 -26.47
C LEU A 269 7.57 60.56 -26.60
N ALA A 270 6.78 60.76 -25.53
CA ALA A 270 5.32 60.77 -25.62
C ALA A 270 4.76 62.09 -25.10
N THR A 271 5.03 63.17 -25.84
CA THR A 271 4.14 64.33 -25.88
C THR A 271 3.06 64.02 -26.92
N GLU A 272 1.81 64.24 -26.53
CA GLU A 272 0.56 63.89 -27.21
C GLU A 272 0.45 64.36 -28.68
N PRO A 273 -0.56 63.86 -29.40
CA PRO A 273 -1.63 64.83 -29.66
C PRO A 273 -3.02 64.34 -29.25
N GLU A 274 -3.71 65.22 -28.51
CA GLU A 274 -5.14 65.43 -28.61
C GLU A 274 -5.62 65.34 -30.07
N ALA A 275 -6.51 64.40 -30.35
CA ALA A 275 -7.50 64.51 -31.42
C ALA A 275 -8.64 63.52 -31.12
N PHE A 276 -9.80 64.01 -30.67
CA PHE A 276 -10.93 64.47 -31.49
C PHE A 276 -11.97 63.35 -31.70
N LEU A 277 -13.13 63.56 -31.06
CA LEU A 277 -14.50 63.15 -31.44
C LEU A 277 -14.79 61.68 -31.80
N ALA A 278 -15.75 61.08 -31.10
CA ALA A 278 -17.12 61.01 -31.64
C ALA A 278 -18.10 60.43 -30.60
N GLU A 279 -19.12 61.22 -30.31
CA GLU A 279 -20.42 60.79 -29.82
C GLU A 279 -21.10 59.84 -30.83
N GLY A 280 -21.95 58.96 -30.32
CA GLY A 280 -22.89 58.13 -31.08
C GLY A 280 -22.81 56.67 -30.63
N GLY A 281 -23.88 56.00 -30.22
CA GLY A 281 -25.30 56.28 -30.26
C GLY A 281 -26.04 55.07 -29.70
N GLU A 282 -27.33 55.27 -29.49
CA GLU A 282 -28.35 54.40 -28.90
C GLU A 282 -28.42 52.96 -29.46
N LEU A 283 -28.67 51.97 -28.59
CA LEU A 283 -29.98 51.30 -28.38
C LEU A 283 -29.86 50.14 -27.37
#